data_AF-A0A102DG06-F1
#
_entry.id   AF-A0A102DG06-F1
#
_cell.length_a   1.000
_cell.length_b   1.000
_cell.length_c   1.000
_cell.angle_alpha   90.00
_cell.angle_beta   90.00
_cell.angle_gamma   90.00
#
_symmetry.space_group_name_H-M   'P 1'
#
loop_
_entity.id
_entity.type
_entity.pdbx_description
1 polymer ?
#
loop_
_entity_poly.entity_id
_entity_poly.type
_entity_poly.pdbx_seq_one_letter_code
_entity_poly.pdbx_strand_id
1 'polypeptide(L)'
;MHPALAASERAVRLSLRDREDRFGHKIGTAATHAAAQKRRDGALARLYLSGAIDLAALGAAEEIAAAAERIGRSVGVRTMSMETRVDHGGFGDGAFWEGLGQVRREIAYRRWRTDLGDTRGAIEDLIVGDIGLVETAASHRVSVRRLRRLLVDALEAWPRHLRWARDWVREEDLTQAHAGLA
;
A
#
# COMPACT_ATOMS: atom_id res chain seq x y z
N MET A 1 -2.45 4.97 43.29
CA MET A 1 -2.36 3.96 42.22
C MET A 1 -3.65 4.05 41.42
N HIS A 2 -3.62 4.67 40.23
CA HIS A 2 -4.83 5.08 39.50
C HIS A 2 -5.39 3.95 38.61
N PRO A 3 -6.65 3.51 38.81
CA PRO A 3 -7.26 2.39 38.09
C PRO A 3 -7.50 2.66 36.58
N ALA A 4 -7.49 3.93 36.17
CA ALA A 4 -7.68 4.33 34.76
C ALA A 4 -6.49 3.93 33.86
N LEU A 5 -5.25 4.00 34.37
CA LEU A 5 -4.03 3.62 33.65
C LEU A 5 -3.96 2.10 33.40
N ALA A 6 -4.38 1.30 34.38
CA ALA A 6 -4.42 -0.15 34.27
C ALA A 6 -5.45 -0.65 33.21
N ALA A 7 -6.52 0.11 32.98
CA ALA A 7 -7.50 -0.20 31.94
C ALA A 7 -6.96 0.14 30.54
N SER A 8 -6.22 1.25 30.40
CA SER A 8 -5.58 1.63 29.12
C SER A 8 -4.52 0.60 28.72
N GLU A 9 -3.70 0.15 29.67
CA GLU A 9 -2.66 -0.86 29.42
C GLU A 9 -3.22 -2.25 29.05
N ARG A 10 -4.39 -2.62 29.59
CA ARG A 10 -5.09 -3.86 29.24
C ARG A 10 -5.70 -3.80 27.83
N ALA A 11 -6.27 -2.66 27.44
CA ALA A 11 -6.79 -2.44 26.09
C ALA A 11 -5.66 -2.47 25.04
N VAL A 12 -4.50 -1.90 25.36
CA VAL A 12 -3.31 -1.95 24.50
C VAL A 12 -2.82 -3.39 24.34
N ARG A 13 -2.70 -4.16 25.42
CA ARG A 13 -2.29 -5.58 25.37
C ARG A 13 -3.26 -6.47 24.59
N LEU A 14 -4.57 -6.25 24.72
CA LEU A 14 -5.57 -6.99 23.95
C LEU A 14 -5.45 -6.68 22.45
N SER A 15 -5.17 -5.42 22.07
CA SER A 15 -4.95 -5.03 20.67
C SER A 15 -3.67 -5.60 20.07
N LEU A 16 -2.66 -5.91 20.90
CA LEU A 16 -1.39 -6.49 20.46
C LEU A 16 -1.52 -8.00 20.20
N ARG A 17 -2.32 -8.69 21.00
CA ARG A 17 -2.58 -10.13 20.82
C ARG A 17 -3.42 -10.41 19.58
N ASP A 18 -4.41 -9.54 19.32
CA ASP A 18 -5.20 -9.53 18.09
C ASP A 18 -4.40 -9.18 16.82
N ARG A 19 -3.21 -8.56 16.97
CA ARG A 19 -2.26 -8.21 15.90
C ARG A 19 -1.39 -9.40 15.49
N GLU A 20 -0.99 -10.25 16.44
CA GLU A 20 -0.13 -11.42 16.14
C GLU A 20 -0.92 -12.50 15.37
N ASP A 21 -2.18 -12.74 15.76
CA ASP A 21 -3.04 -13.76 15.13
C ASP A 21 -3.48 -13.37 13.71
N ARG A 22 -3.50 -12.07 13.36
CA ARG A 22 -3.97 -11.58 12.04
C ARG A 22 -2.86 -11.36 11.01
N PHE A 23 -1.58 -11.31 11.41
CA PHE A 23 -0.47 -10.93 10.54
C PHE A 23 0.70 -11.91 10.50
N GLY A 24 0.64 -13.02 11.23
CA GLY A 24 1.71 -14.03 11.34
C GLY A 24 2.11 -14.79 10.06
N HIS A 25 1.73 -14.36 8.86
CA HIS A 25 2.06 -15.03 7.60
C HIS A 25 2.44 -14.13 6.42
N LYS A 26 2.69 -12.84 6.62
CA LYS A 26 3.14 -11.96 5.53
C LYS A 26 4.67 -11.83 5.51
N ILE A 27 5.28 -12.47 4.51
CA ILE A 27 6.70 -12.37 4.18
C ILE A 27 7.00 -10.98 3.60
N GLY A 28 7.90 -10.26 4.27
CA GLY A 28 8.55 -9.04 3.82
C GLY A 28 9.84 -8.85 4.62
N THR A 29 10.99 -8.72 3.95
CA THR A 29 12.28 -8.58 4.64
C THR A 29 12.40 -7.23 5.35
N ALA A 30 12.98 -7.25 6.56
CA ALA A 30 13.12 -6.08 7.43
C ALA A 30 13.85 -4.89 6.76
N ALA A 31 14.71 -5.15 5.77
CA ALA A 31 15.43 -4.12 5.00
C ALA A 31 14.48 -3.26 4.13
N THR A 32 13.44 -3.86 3.55
CA THR A 32 12.41 -3.15 2.75
C THR A 32 11.51 -2.31 3.66
N HIS A 33 11.20 -2.81 4.85
CA HIS A 33 10.48 -2.05 5.87
C HIS A 33 11.31 -0.86 6.38
N ALA A 34 12.61 -1.04 6.68
CA ALA A 34 13.46 0.02 7.24
C ALA A 34 13.78 1.16 6.25
N ALA A 35 13.97 0.86 4.96
CA ALA A 35 14.19 1.88 3.94
C ALA A 35 12.92 2.70 3.62
N ALA A 36 11.74 2.07 3.72
CA ALA A 36 10.45 2.74 3.63
C ALA A 36 10.15 3.59 4.88
N GLN A 37 10.53 3.11 6.06
CA GLN A 37 10.30 3.76 7.35
C GLN A 37 11.16 5.02 7.53
N LYS A 38 12.43 5.03 7.08
CA LYS A 38 13.31 6.22 7.14
C LYS A 38 12.87 7.40 6.27
N ARG A 39 12.03 7.20 5.24
CA ARG A 39 11.49 8.28 4.41
C ARG A 39 10.21 8.92 4.98
N ARG A 40 9.61 8.33 6.03
CA ARG A 40 8.19 8.56 6.39
C ARG A 40 7.96 9.12 7.79
N ASP A 41 8.78 10.08 8.22
CA ASP A 41 8.31 11.12 9.15
C ASP A 41 7.35 12.12 8.42
N GLY A 42 6.48 11.57 7.57
CA GLY A 42 5.67 12.27 6.56
C GLY A 42 4.30 12.70 7.05
N ALA A 43 3.51 13.32 6.18
CA ALA A 43 2.18 13.83 6.50
C ALA A 43 1.24 12.74 7.05
N LEU A 44 1.30 11.54 6.50
CA LEU A 44 0.50 10.39 6.95
C LEU A 44 0.93 9.86 8.32
N ALA A 45 2.23 9.85 8.64
CA ALA A 45 2.71 9.46 9.96
C ALA A 45 2.22 10.44 11.04
N ARG A 46 2.19 11.75 10.74
CA ARG A 46 1.60 12.75 11.64
C ARG A 46 0.11 12.54 11.84
N LEU A 47 -0.63 12.16 10.79
CA LEU A 47 -2.04 11.81 10.91
C LEU A 47 -2.26 10.58 11.80
N TYR A 48 -1.43 9.55 11.66
CA TYR A 48 -1.46 8.38 12.55
C TYR A 48 -1.18 8.76 14.00
N LEU A 49 -0.10 9.52 14.25
CA LEU A 49 0.26 9.98 15.60
C LEU A 49 -0.84 10.84 16.25
N SER A 50 -1.58 11.61 15.45
CA SER A 50 -2.73 12.40 15.92
C SER A 50 -4.02 11.58 16.15
N GLY A 51 -4.03 10.30 15.77
CA GLY A 51 -5.22 9.44 15.82
C GLY A 51 -6.25 9.70 14.71
N ALA A 52 -5.88 10.45 13.67
CA ALA A 52 -6.77 10.75 12.54
C ALA A 52 -6.91 9.56 11.56
N ILE A 53 -5.93 8.67 11.54
CA ILE A 53 -5.97 7.37 10.85
C ILE A 53 -5.44 6.30 11.80
N ASP A 54 -5.89 5.06 11.63
CA ASP A 54 -5.40 3.92 12.42
C ASP A 54 -4.19 3.24 11.75
N LEU A 55 -3.65 2.19 12.40
CA LEU A 55 -2.50 1.47 11.86
C LEU A 55 -2.83 0.72 10.56
N ALA A 56 -4.07 0.25 10.41
CA ALA A 56 -4.49 -0.47 9.20
C ALA A 56 -4.52 0.47 7.99
N ALA A 57 -5.06 1.67 8.17
CA ALA A 57 -5.06 2.73 7.18
C ALA A 57 -3.64 3.20 6.86
N LEU A 58 -2.77 3.35 7.87
CA LEU A 58 -1.36 3.66 7.63
C LEU A 58 -0.70 2.57 6.77
N GLY A 59 -0.84 1.29 7.14
CA GLY A 59 -0.29 0.18 6.37
C GLY A 59 -0.84 0.09 4.94
N ALA A 60 -2.13 0.38 4.74
CA ALA A 60 -2.72 0.48 3.40
C ALA A 60 -2.06 1.59 2.58
N ALA A 61 -1.84 2.76 3.17
CA ALA A 61 -1.16 3.88 2.51
C ALA A 61 0.27 3.50 2.09
N GLU A 62 0.98 2.76 2.95
CA GLU A 62 2.33 2.29 2.66
C GLU A 62 2.38 1.30 1.48
N GLU A 63 1.44 0.35 1.44
CA GLU A 63 1.32 -0.61 0.34
C GLU A 63 0.95 0.09 -0.98
N ILE A 64 0.04 1.06 -0.94
CA ILE A 64 -0.36 1.88 -2.11
C ILE A 64 0.82 2.69 -2.64
N ALA A 65 1.53 3.42 -1.76
CA ALA A 65 2.68 4.22 -2.16
C ALA A 65 3.80 3.36 -2.78
N ALA A 66 4.05 2.17 -2.22
CA ALA A 66 5.01 1.23 -2.79
C ALA A 66 4.61 0.69 -4.17
N ALA A 67 3.31 0.44 -4.40
CA ALA A 67 2.80 0.06 -5.71
C ALA A 67 2.95 1.21 -6.74
N ALA A 68 2.63 2.44 -6.33
CA ALA A 68 2.77 3.63 -7.15
C ALA A 68 4.23 3.89 -7.58
N GLU A 69 5.18 3.87 -6.63
CA GLU A 69 6.61 4.08 -6.88
C GLU A 69 7.15 3.05 -7.88
N ARG A 70 6.77 1.78 -7.72
CA ARG A 70 7.24 0.72 -8.61
C ARG A 70 6.69 0.86 -10.02
N ILE A 71 5.40 1.16 -10.18
CA ILE A 71 4.81 1.42 -11.50
C ILE A 71 5.53 2.61 -12.16
N GLY A 72 5.76 3.70 -11.42
CA GLY A 72 6.54 4.84 -11.91
C GLY A 72 7.94 4.47 -12.36
N ARG A 73 8.68 3.67 -11.55
CA ARG A 73 10.01 3.16 -11.91
C ARG A 73 9.98 2.26 -13.14
N SER A 74 9.00 1.36 -13.25
CA SER A 74 8.88 0.45 -14.40
C SER A 74 8.63 1.20 -15.72
N VAL A 75 7.82 2.26 -15.69
CA VAL A 75 7.59 3.14 -16.83
C VAL A 75 8.87 3.91 -17.15
N GLY A 76 9.55 4.47 -16.15
CA GLY A 76 10.84 5.14 -16.31
C GLY A 76 11.92 4.24 -16.93
N VAL A 77 12.03 2.99 -16.47
CA VAL A 77 12.93 1.98 -17.05
C VAL A 77 12.50 1.64 -18.47
N ARG A 78 11.22 1.42 -18.77
CA ARG A 78 10.76 1.15 -20.14
C ARG A 78 11.03 2.31 -21.10
N THR A 79 10.88 3.54 -20.64
CA THR A 79 11.22 4.74 -21.43
C THR A 79 12.72 4.88 -21.65
N MET A 80 13.56 4.43 -20.70
CA MET A 80 15.03 4.38 -20.85
C MET A 80 15.54 3.13 -21.60
N SER A 81 14.81 2.01 -21.54
CA SER A 81 15.23 0.67 -21.99
C SER A 81 14.69 0.31 -23.37
N MET A 82 14.21 1.29 -24.14
CA MET A 82 14.01 1.11 -25.59
C MET A 82 15.35 0.97 -26.36
N GLU A 83 16.50 1.12 -25.69
CA GLU A 83 17.84 0.96 -26.29
C GLU A 83 18.68 -0.22 -25.76
N THR A 84 18.22 -1.09 -24.86
CA THR A 84 19.11 -2.15 -24.34
C THR A 84 18.42 -3.48 -24.06
N ARG A 85 19.06 -4.53 -24.60
CA ARG A 85 18.72 -5.97 -24.62
C ARG A 85 18.08 -6.52 -23.35
N VAL A 86 17.11 -7.40 -23.55
CA VAL A 86 16.50 -8.25 -22.52
C VAL A 86 17.23 -9.60 -22.50
N ASP A 87 17.97 -9.87 -21.42
CA ASP A 87 18.47 -11.20 -21.09
C ASP A 87 17.49 -11.90 -20.13
N HIS A 88 17.05 -13.09 -20.50
CA HIS A 88 16.13 -13.93 -19.71
C HIS A 88 16.92 -14.80 -18.72
N GLY A 89 16.95 -14.41 -17.45
CA GLY A 89 17.48 -15.22 -16.34
C GLY A 89 16.35 -15.95 -15.60
N GLY A 90 16.50 -17.26 -15.41
CA GLY A 90 15.49 -18.13 -14.78
C GLY A 90 15.11 -17.73 -13.36
N PHE A 91 13.80 -17.74 -13.08
CA PHE A 91 13.23 -17.42 -11.78
C PHE A 91 13.03 -18.70 -10.96
N GLY A 92 13.59 -18.77 -9.74
CA GLY A 92 13.22 -19.80 -8.76
C GLY A 92 11.89 -19.50 -8.07
N ASP A 93 11.27 -20.52 -7.47
CA ASP A 93 9.90 -20.47 -6.91
C ASP A 93 9.65 -19.30 -5.94
N GLY A 94 10.61 -18.95 -5.09
CA GLY A 94 10.48 -17.82 -4.16
C GLY A 94 10.39 -16.46 -4.86
N ALA A 95 11.18 -16.26 -5.92
CA ALA A 95 11.15 -15.03 -6.72
C ALA A 95 9.86 -14.95 -7.56
N PHE A 96 9.33 -16.10 -7.98
CA PHE A 96 8.05 -16.18 -8.68
C PHE A 96 6.88 -15.73 -7.81
N TRP A 97 6.74 -16.25 -6.59
CA TRP A 97 5.66 -15.87 -5.67
C TRP A 97 5.76 -14.41 -5.21
N GLU A 98 6.97 -13.90 -5.00
CA GLU A 98 7.20 -12.48 -4.73
C GLU A 98 6.76 -11.61 -5.92
N GLY A 99 7.08 -12.04 -7.14
CA GLY A 99 6.62 -11.43 -8.40
C GLY A 99 5.10 -11.45 -8.55
N LEU A 100 4.44 -12.56 -8.25
CA LEU A 100 2.98 -12.68 -8.32
C LEU A 100 2.28 -11.80 -7.29
N GLY A 101 2.73 -11.84 -6.03
CA GLY A 101 2.25 -10.93 -5.00
C GLY A 101 2.39 -9.47 -5.41
N GLN A 102 3.44 -9.16 -6.18
CA GLN A 102 3.67 -7.83 -6.72
C GLN A 102 2.73 -7.46 -7.85
N VAL A 103 2.53 -8.33 -8.84
CA VAL A 103 1.58 -8.12 -9.95
C VAL A 103 0.16 -7.87 -9.41
N ARG A 104 -0.26 -8.66 -8.42
CA ARG A 104 -1.56 -8.47 -7.74
C ARG A 104 -1.69 -7.08 -7.09
N ARG A 105 -0.63 -6.58 -6.42
CA ARG A 105 -0.62 -5.23 -5.84
C ARG A 105 -0.73 -4.14 -6.91
N GLU A 106 -0.08 -4.30 -8.06
CA GLU A 106 -0.16 -3.33 -9.16
C GLU A 106 -1.55 -3.28 -9.80
N ILE A 107 -2.16 -4.44 -10.01
CA ILE A 107 -3.53 -4.54 -10.53
C ILE A 107 -4.52 -3.93 -9.54
N ALA A 108 -4.39 -4.26 -8.24
CA ALA A 108 -5.20 -3.66 -7.19
C ALA A 108 -5.04 -2.15 -7.15
N TYR A 109 -3.80 -1.63 -7.26
CA TYR A 109 -3.51 -0.20 -7.31
C TYR A 109 -4.17 0.49 -8.51
N ARG A 110 -4.04 -0.07 -9.71
CA ARG A 110 -4.67 0.50 -10.92
C ARG A 110 -6.18 0.57 -10.77
N ARG A 111 -6.81 -0.51 -10.26
CA ARG A 111 -8.26 -0.52 -10.03
C ARG A 111 -8.69 0.46 -8.96
N TRP A 112 -8.02 0.45 -7.80
CA TRP A 112 -8.25 1.40 -6.72
C TRP A 112 -8.16 2.84 -7.23
N ARG A 113 -7.11 3.16 -8.00
CA ARG A 113 -6.88 4.48 -8.62
C ARG A 113 -8.01 4.87 -9.57
N THR A 114 -8.54 3.94 -10.35
CA THR A 114 -9.71 4.18 -11.22
C THR A 114 -10.96 4.48 -10.40
N ASP A 115 -11.19 3.73 -9.32
CA ASP A 115 -12.40 3.85 -8.49
C ASP A 115 -12.45 5.15 -7.67
N LEU A 116 -11.31 5.83 -7.47
CA LEU A 116 -11.26 7.17 -6.84
C LEU A 116 -11.90 8.28 -7.69
N GLY A 117 -12.03 8.08 -9.01
CA GLY A 117 -12.60 9.07 -9.93
C GLY A 117 -11.94 10.44 -9.81
N ASP A 118 -12.75 11.48 -9.66
CA ASP A 118 -12.30 12.88 -9.59
C ASP A 118 -11.45 13.20 -8.35
N THR A 119 -11.56 12.41 -7.28
CA THR A 119 -10.79 12.65 -6.04
C THR A 119 -9.37 12.10 -6.11
N ARG A 120 -9.06 11.34 -7.16
CA ARG A 120 -7.79 10.64 -7.37
C ARG A 120 -6.57 11.54 -7.16
N GLY A 121 -6.54 12.73 -7.78
CA GLY A 121 -5.40 13.63 -7.68
C GLY A 121 -5.09 14.03 -6.24
N ALA A 122 -6.12 14.41 -5.48
CA ALA A 122 -5.97 14.81 -4.08
C ALA A 122 -5.48 13.66 -3.19
N ILE A 123 -5.99 12.44 -3.42
CA ILE A 123 -5.60 11.27 -2.63
C ILE A 123 -4.17 10.83 -2.96
N GLU A 124 -3.76 10.92 -4.23
CA GLU A 124 -2.38 10.64 -4.66
C GLU A 124 -1.37 11.64 -4.08
N ASP A 125 -1.73 12.92 -4.05
CA ASP A 125 -0.88 13.95 -3.44
C ASP A 125 -0.61 13.66 -1.96
N LEU A 126 -1.61 13.17 -1.22
CA LEU A 126 -1.47 12.82 0.20
C LEU A 126 -0.64 11.54 0.41
N ILE A 127 -0.85 10.51 -0.42
CA ILE A 127 -0.28 9.18 -0.19
C ILE A 127 1.08 9.01 -0.87
N VAL A 128 1.18 9.45 -2.12
CA VAL A 128 2.36 9.28 -2.97
C VAL A 128 3.22 10.54 -2.96
N GLY A 129 2.59 11.71 -2.99
CA GLY A 129 3.28 13.00 -2.92
C GLY A 129 3.75 13.38 -1.51
N ASP A 130 3.25 12.70 -0.47
CA ASP A 130 3.46 13.02 0.95
C ASP A 130 3.14 14.50 1.29
N ILE A 131 2.17 15.08 0.57
CA ILE A 131 1.73 16.46 0.78
C ILE A 131 0.82 16.52 2.01
N GLY A 132 0.92 17.61 2.78
CA GLY A 132 0.11 17.82 3.97
C GLY A 132 -1.38 18.01 3.68
N LEU A 133 -2.25 17.52 4.56
CA LEU A 133 -3.71 17.58 4.41
C LEU A 133 -4.27 18.99 4.15
N VAL A 134 -3.70 20.01 4.78
CA VAL A 134 -4.13 21.41 4.62
C VAL A 134 -3.73 21.95 3.24
N GLU A 135 -2.51 21.64 2.80
CA GLU A 135 -1.98 22.08 1.51
C GLU A 135 -2.73 21.41 0.36
N THR A 136 -2.92 20.10 0.41
CA THR A 136 -3.73 19.38 -0.59
C THR A 136 -5.17 19.90 -0.64
N ALA A 137 -5.79 20.16 0.51
CA ALA A 137 -7.14 20.71 0.58
C ALA A 137 -7.26 22.05 -0.14
N ALA A 138 -6.26 22.94 0.04
CA ALA A 138 -6.19 24.21 -0.67
C ALA A 138 -6.01 24.02 -2.18
N SER A 139 -5.05 23.19 -2.60
CA SER A 139 -4.75 22.94 -4.02
C SER A 139 -5.92 22.33 -4.79
N HIS A 140 -6.66 21.42 -4.16
CA HIS A 140 -7.82 20.74 -4.75
C HIS A 140 -9.16 21.42 -4.44
N ARG A 141 -9.15 22.59 -3.78
CA ARG A 141 -10.34 23.39 -3.43
C ARG A 141 -11.43 22.59 -2.70
N VAL A 142 -11.01 21.71 -1.78
CA VAL A 142 -11.89 20.89 -0.94
C VAL A 142 -11.66 21.22 0.53
N SER A 143 -12.69 21.09 1.37
CA SER A 143 -12.50 21.32 2.80
C SER A 143 -11.61 20.22 3.41
N VAL A 144 -10.75 20.59 4.37
CA VAL A 144 -9.88 19.65 5.11
C VAL A 144 -10.67 18.49 5.71
N ARG A 145 -11.87 18.77 6.24
CA ARG A 145 -12.77 17.73 6.79
C ARG A 145 -13.24 16.75 5.73
N ARG A 146 -13.61 17.23 4.53
CA ARG A 146 -14.04 16.37 3.42
C ARG A 146 -12.85 15.56 2.90
N LEU A 147 -11.70 16.19 2.68
CA LEU A 147 -10.50 15.51 2.21
C LEU A 147 -10.05 14.41 3.17
N ARG A 148 -10.10 14.66 4.48
CA ARG A 148 -9.80 13.62 5.48
C ARG A 148 -10.72 12.41 5.37
N ARG A 149 -12.02 12.62 5.19
CA ARG A 149 -12.97 11.51 5.00
C ARG A 149 -12.65 10.72 3.74
N LEU A 150 -12.45 11.42 2.63
CA LEU A 150 -12.08 10.79 1.35
C LEU A 150 -10.78 9.98 1.47
N LEU A 151 -9.78 10.49 2.21
CA LEU A 151 -8.55 9.76 2.49
C LEU A 151 -8.84 8.47 3.26
N VAL A 152 -9.60 8.54 4.36
CA VAL A 152 -9.95 7.35 5.15
C VAL A 152 -10.72 6.34 4.31
N ASP A 153 -11.77 6.79 3.62
CA ASP A 153 -12.60 5.93 2.75
C ASP A 153 -11.75 5.23 1.67
N ALA A 154 -10.80 5.97 1.07
CA ALA A 154 -9.89 5.43 0.07
C ALA A 154 -8.93 4.37 0.65
N LEU A 155 -8.41 4.60 1.86
CA LEU A 155 -7.51 3.66 2.54
C LEU A 155 -8.27 2.40 3.01
N GLU A 156 -9.49 2.55 3.52
CA GLU A 156 -10.35 1.44 3.92
C GLU A 156 -10.83 0.58 2.73
N ALA A 157 -10.93 1.17 1.53
CA ALA A 157 -11.26 0.43 0.32
C ALA A 157 -10.11 -0.48 -0.15
N TRP A 158 -8.85 -0.19 0.20
CA TRP A 158 -7.67 -0.89 -0.30
C TRP A 158 -7.71 -2.43 -0.13
N PRO A 159 -8.02 -3.00 1.04
CA PRO A 159 -8.08 -4.45 1.23
C PRO A 159 -9.08 -5.14 0.30
N ARG A 160 -10.16 -4.47 -0.08
CA ARG A 160 -11.15 -5.00 -1.04
C ARG A 160 -10.54 -5.13 -2.44
N HIS A 161 -9.77 -4.14 -2.89
CA HIS A 161 -9.09 -4.20 -4.19
C HIS A 161 -8.00 -5.27 -4.22
N LEU A 162 -7.27 -5.45 -3.11
CA LEU A 162 -6.30 -6.53 -2.99
C LEU A 162 -6.95 -7.92 -3.03
N ARG A 163 -8.07 -8.12 -2.33
CA ARG A 163 -8.83 -9.38 -2.40
C ARG A 163 -9.30 -9.64 -3.83
N TRP A 164 -9.91 -8.63 -4.46
CA TRP A 164 -10.34 -8.75 -5.85
C TRP A 164 -9.18 -9.12 -6.80
N ALA A 165 -8.00 -8.51 -6.66
CA ALA A 165 -6.85 -8.82 -7.50
C ALA A 165 -6.30 -10.24 -7.27
N ARG A 166 -6.39 -10.76 -6.04
CA ARG A 166 -6.05 -12.16 -5.72
C ARG A 166 -7.01 -13.14 -6.39
N ASP A 167 -8.30 -12.81 -6.39
CA ASP A 167 -9.34 -13.65 -6.99
C ASP A 167 -9.30 -13.61 -8.52
N TRP A 168 -8.88 -12.48 -9.10
CA TRP A 168 -8.78 -12.26 -10.55
C TRP A 168 -7.50 -12.81 -11.17
N VAL A 169 -6.36 -12.72 -10.47
CA VAL A 169 -5.10 -13.35 -10.89
C VAL A 169 -4.88 -14.57 -10.02
N ARG A 170 -5.42 -15.71 -10.43
CA ARG A 170 -5.21 -16.96 -9.70
C ARG A 170 -3.81 -17.49 -9.99
N GLU A 171 -3.32 -18.26 -9.04
CA GLU A 171 -2.01 -18.92 -9.14
C GLU A 171 -2.03 -19.94 -10.27
N GLU A 172 -3.18 -20.57 -10.46
CA GLU A 172 -3.49 -21.52 -11.53
C GLU A 172 -3.36 -20.90 -12.93
N ASP A 173 -3.88 -19.69 -13.15
CA ASP A 173 -3.85 -19.00 -14.45
C ASP A 173 -2.40 -18.72 -14.91
N LEU A 174 -1.51 -18.42 -13.96
CA LEU A 174 -0.10 -18.13 -14.24
C LEU A 174 0.76 -19.39 -14.31
N THR A 175 0.42 -20.43 -13.55
CA THR A 175 1.09 -21.74 -13.65
C THR A 175 0.83 -22.36 -15.02
N GLN A 176 -0.40 -22.23 -15.54
CA GLN A 176 -0.73 -22.65 -16.91
C GLN A 176 0.00 -21.82 -17.97
N ALA A 177 0.14 -20.50 -17.78
CA ALA A 177 0.89 -19.65 -18.70
C ALA A 177 2.40 -20.00 -18.75
N HIS A 178 2.99 -20.41 -17.61
CA HIS A 178 4.39 -20.83 -17.55
C HIS A 178 4.60 -22.23 -18.16
N ALA A 179 3.67 -23.16 -17.94
CA ALA A 179 3.73 -24.52 -18.50
C ALA A 179 3.61 -24.53 -20.04
N GLY A 180 2.98 -23.51 -20.64
CA GLY A 180 2.90 -23.37 -22.10
C GLY A 180 4.11 -22.71 -22.76
N LEU A 181 5.10 -22.23 -21.99
CA LEU A 181 6.33 -21.59 -22.48
C LEU A 181 7.58 -22.48 -22.35
N ALA A 182 7.44 -23.66 -21.73
CA ALA A 182 8.48 -24.69 -21.60
C ALA A 182 8.32 -25.76 -22.70
#